data_AF-A0A931P607-F1
#
_entry.id   AF-A0A931P607-F1
#
_cell.length_a   1.000
_cell.length_b   1.000
_cell.length_c   1.000
_cell.angle_alpha   90.00
_cell.angle_beta   90.00
_cell.angle_gamma   90.00
#
_symmetry.space_group_name_H-M   'P 1'
#
loop_
_entity.id
_entity.type
_entity.pdbx_description
1 polymer ?
#
loop_
_entity_poly.entity_id
_entity_poly.type
_entity_poly.pdbx_seq_one_letter_code
_entity_poly.pdbx_strand_id
1 'polypeptide(L)'
;MGYLLAFLASALWGLTYTLDEKVLEDLPPVKVYFLHCVVGMFISGSVWLANGGRPLGLLPSSAETANRRILLASMLIGCVAGLAIVISIVRLGASLAAILEISYPIFVLVFSWLLFGKTTNRSVLVGGSLIFLGSAIIILFGHDGPKSSHAASTRLDDPSPTVDSALESVDSSD
;
A
#
# COMPACT_ATOMS: atom_id res chain seq x y z
N MET A 1 23.80 -12.40 -5.61
CA MET A 1 22.54 -12.75 -4.91
C MET A 1 21.67 -11.53 -4.62
N GLY A 2 22.19 -10.45 -4.01
CA GLY A 2 21.39 -9.28 -3.62
C GLY A 2 20.59 -8.61 -4.76
N TYR A 3 21.20 -8.40 -5.94
CA TYR A 3 20.50 -7.81 -7.09
C TYR A 3 19.28 -8.62 -7.54
N LEU A 4 19.37 -9.95 -7.53
CA LEU A 4 18.26 -10.83 -7.89
C LEU A 4 17.11 -10.73 -6.87
N LEU A 5 17.44 -10.73 -5.57
CA LEU A 5 16.44 -10.56 -4.51
C LEU A 5 15.77 -9.18 -4.57
N ALA A 6 16.52 -8.11 -4.84
CA ALA A 6 15.98 -6.76 -4.98
C ALA A 6 15.05 -6.65 -6.20
N PHE A 7 15.41 -7.28 -7.33
CA PHE A 7 14.57 -7.34 -8.51
C PHE A 7 13.28 -8.13 -8.24
N LEU A 8 13.38 -9.30 -7.62
CA LEU A 8 12.22 -10.10 -7.22
C LEU A 8 11.32 -9.33 -6.25
N ALA A 9 11.90 -8.64 -5.27
CA ALA A 9 11.17 -7.80 -4.34
C ALA A 9 10.42 -6.68 -5.06
N SER A 10 11.02 -6.03 -6.05
CA SER A 10 10.35 -5.01 -6.88
C SER A 10 9.14 -5.57 -7.61
N ALA A 11 9.28 -6.76 -8.23
CA ALA A 11 8.16 -7.43 -8.90
C ALA A 11 7.03 -7.80 -7.92
N LEU A 12 7.38 -8.32 -6.74
CA LEU A 12 6.40 -8.66 -5.69
C LEU A 12 5.71 -7.41 -5.14
N TRP A 13 6.43 -6.32 -4.93
CA TRP A 13 5.83 -5.04 -4.54
C TRP A 13 4.81 -4.58 -5.58
N GLY A 14 5.14 -4.61 -6.88
CA GLY A 14 4.20 -4.28 -7.95
C GLY A 14 2.92 -5.14 -7.92
N LEU A 15 3.04 -6.44 -7.62
CA LEU A 15 1.89 -7.32 -7.43
C LEU A 15 1.10 -6.99 -6.16
N THR A 16 1.77 -6.67 -5.05
CA THR A 16 1.11 -6.24 -3.80
C THR A 16 0.25 -5.01 -4.03
N TYR A 17 0.74 -4.01 -4.78
CA TYR A 17 -0.04 -2.81 -5.11
C TYR A 17 -1.36 -3.12 -5.84
N THR A 18 -1.33 -4.02 -6.83
CA THR A 18 -2.53 -4.38 -7.59
C THR A 18 -3.50 -5.24 -6.79
N LEU A 19 -2.99 -6.15 -5.96
CA LEU A 19 -3.81 -6.93 -5.03
C LEU A 19 -4.45 -6.05 -3.95
N ASP A 20 -3.68 -5.13 -3.37
CA ASP A 20 -4.17 -4.20 -2.35
C ASP A 20 -5.27 -3.31 -2.90
N GLU A 21 -5.10 -2.75 -4.11
CA GLU A 21 -6.16 -1.96 -4.77
C GLU A 21 -7.47 -2.74 -4.86
N LYS A 22 -7.41 -4.03 -5.23
CA LYS A 22 -8.61 -4.89 -5.29
C LYS A 22 -9.19 -5.19 -3.90
N VAL A 23 -8.35 -5.52 -2.92
CA VAL A 23 -8.80 -5.85 -1.55
C VAL A 23 -9.40 -4.63 -0.84
N LEU A 24 -8.89 -3.43 -1.14
CA LEU A 24 -9.33 -2.18 -0.56
C LEU A 24 -10.70 -1.71 -1.08
N GLU A 25 -11.24 -2.34 -2.13
CA GLU A 25 -12.65 -2.14 -2.53
C GLU A 25 -13.62 -2.64 -1.45
N ASP A 26 -13.25 -3.70 -0.73
CA ASP A 26 -14.12 -4.37 0.24
C ASP A 26 -13.71 -4.14 1.71
N LEU A 27 -12.46 -3.73 1.96
CA LEU A 27 -11.88 -3.64 3.30
C LEU A 27 -11.26 -2.26 3.60
N PRO A 28 -11.37 -1.77 4.85
CA PRO A 28 -10.76 -0.50 5.22
C PRO A 28 -9.22 -0.58 5.23
N PRO A 29 -8.51 0.49 4.83
CA PRO A 29 -7.03 0.53 4.73
C PRO A 29 -6.29 0.03 5.96
N VAL A 30 -6.73 0.46 7.15
CA VAL A 30 -6.11 0.11 8.42
C VAL A 30 -6.17 -1.41 8.66
N LYS A 31 -7.27 -2.06 8.27
CA LYS A 31 -7.45 -3.51 8.44
C LYS A 31 -6.55 -4.31 7.49
N VAL A 32 -6.45 -3.88 6.23
CA VAL A 32 -5.55 -4.49 5.24
C VAL A 32 -4.09 -4.38 5.71
N TYR A 33 -3.68 -3.18 6.11
CA TYR A 33 -2.31 -2.97 6.60
C TYR A 33 -2.01 -3.76 7.88
N PHE A 34 -2.96 -3.81 8.82
CA PHE A 34 -2.82 -4.65 10.03
C PHE A 34 -2.61 -6.12 9.67
N LEU A 35 -3.36 -6.65 8.68
CA LEU A 35 -3.19 -8.02 8.22
C LEU A 35 -1.82 -8.25 7.58
N HIS A 36 -1.30 -7.29 6.80
CA HIS A 36 0.08 -7.32 6.30
C HIS A 36 1.10 -7.42 7.44
N CYS A 37 0.93 -6.63 8.51
CA CYS A 37 1.82 -6.71 9.67
C CYS A 37 1.75 -8.08 10.36
N VAL A 38 0.55 -8.65 10.53
CA VAL A 38 0.37 -9.96 11.15
C VAL A 38 1.02 -11.06 10.31
N VAL A 39 0.75 -11.11 9.01
CA VAL A 39 1.35 -12.09 8.10
C VAL A 39 2.87 -11.91 8.03
N GLY A 40 3.34 -10.66 7.92
CA GLY A 40 4.76 -10.33 7.94
C GLY A 40 5.45 -10.78 9.22
N MET A 41 4.82 -10.63 10.38
CA MET A 41 5.30 -11.12 11.66
C MET A 41 5.45 -12.65 11.68
N PHE A 42 4.46 -13.39 11.16
CA PHE A 42 4.56 -14.85 11.10
C PHE A 42 5.64 -15.33 10.14
N ILE A 43 5.77 -14.73 8.95
CA ILE A 43 6.79 -15.10 7.97
C ILE A 43 8.19 -14.78 8.53
N SER A 44 8.41 -13.54 8.98
CA SER A 44 9.71 -13.11 9.50
C SER A 44 10.09 -13.84 10.80
N GLY A 45 9.12 -14.05 11.70
CA GLY A 45 9.31 -14.82 12.93
C GLY A 45 9.67 -16.28 12.66
N SER A 46 9.01 -16.92 11.70
CA SER A 46 9.31 -18.32 11.32
C SER A 46 10.71 -18.44 10.73
N VAL A 47 11.11 -17.53 9.84
CA VAL A 47 12.46 -17.49 9.28
C VAL A 47 13.49 -17.25 10.37
N TRP A 48 13.24 -16.32 11.29
CA TRP A 48 14.15 -16.04 12.40
C TRP A 48 14.35 -17.25 13.32
N LEU A 49 13.26 -17.94 13.70
CA LEU A 49 13.34 -19.17 14.49
C LEU A 49 14.09 -20.29 13.75
N ALA A 50 13.85 -20.44 12.44
CA ALA A 50 14.55 -21.43 11.60
C ALA A 50 16.07 -21.16 11.51
N ASN A 51 16.49 -19.91 11.68
CA ASN A 51 17.90 -19.51 11.70
C ASN A 51 18.51 -19.51 13.12
N GLY A 52 17.87 -20.17 14.10
CA GLY A 52 18.38 -20.30 15.47
C GLY A 52 18.02 -19.12 16.39
N GLY A 53 17.10 -18.26 15.97
CA GLY A 53 16.55 -17.19 16.80
C GLY A 53 15.93 -17.74 18.09
N ARG A 54 16.25 -17.13 19.23
CA ARG A 54 15.68 -17.52 20.54
C ARG A 54 14.63 -16.49 20.93
N PRO A 55 13.37 -16.86 21.25
CA PRO A 55 12.29 -15.91 21.56
C PRO A 55 12.65 -14.91 22.68
N LEU A 56 13.47 -15.32 23.65
CA LEU A 56 13.96 -14.46 24.72
C LEU A 56 14.99 -13.40 24.27
N GLY A 57 15.56 -13.55 23.08
CA GLY A 57 16.50 -12.63 22.43
C GLY A 57 15.85 -11.63 21.48
N LEU A 58 14.51 -11.52 21.49
CA LEU A 58 13.79 -10.47 20.73
C LEU A 58 14.12 -9.06 21.23
N LEU A 59 14.44 -8.94 22.52
CA LEU A 59 14.88 -7.67 23.09
C LEU A 59 16.40 -7.54 22.88
N PRO A 60 16.87 -6.46 22.24
CA PRO A 60 18.30 -6.22 22.10
C PRO A 60 18.93 -6.21 23.49
N SER A 61 19.99 -7.02 23.67
CA SER A 61 20.71 -7.07 24.93
C SER A 61 21.34 -5.71 25.24
N SER A 62 21.66 -5.45 26.52
CA SER A 62 22.33 -4.22 26.96
C SER A 62 23.72 -3.98 26.32
N ALA A 63 24.24 -4.93 25.54
CA ALA A 63 25.47 -4.78 24.76
C ALA A 63 25.22 -4.28 23.32
N GLU A 64 24.00 -4.42 22.77
CA GLU A 64 23.62 -3.96 21.41
C GLU A 64 22.93 -2.56 21.43
N THR A 65 23.12 -1.82 22.52
CA THR A 65 22.28 -0.65 22.88
C THR A 65 22.56 0.60 22.06
N ALA A 66 23.64 0.62 21.26
CA ALA A 66 24.06 1.78 20.50
C ALA A 66 22.99 2.29 19.51
N ASN A 67 22.00 1.47 19.14
CA ASN A 67 21.00 1.88 18.14
C ASN A 67 19.53 1.60 18.47
N ARG A 68 19.16 1.35 19.74
CA ARG A 68 17.77 1.08 20.11
C ARG A 68 16.80 2.19 19.70
N ARG A 69 17.25 3.45 19.77
CA ARG A 69 16.45 4.62 19.35
C ARG A 69 16.22 4.64 17.84
N ILE A 70 17.26 4.38 17.04
CA ILE A 70 17.14 4.32 15.58
C ILE A 70 16.29 3.11 15.17
N LEU A 71 16.42 1.97 15.84
CA LEU A 71 15.56 0.81 15.62
C LEU A 71 14.09 1.16 15.87
N LEU A 72 13.77 1.73 17.03
CA LEU A 72 12.40 2.13 17.36
C LEU A 72 11.85 3.16 16.37
N ALA A 73 12.65 4.16 16.01
CA ALA A 73 12.27 5.15 15.01
C ALA A 73 12.02 4.50 13.64
N SER A 74 12.87 3.57 13.21
CA SER A 74 12.73 2.84 11.95
C SER A 74 11.46 1.99 11.93
N MET A 75 11.11 1.32 13.03
CA MET A 75 9.87 0.55 13.13
C MET A 75 8.64 1.45 13.03
N LEU A 76 8.63 2.56 13.78
CA LEU A 76 7.52 3.52 13.76
C LEU A 76 7.35 4.16 12.38
N ILE A 77 8.45 4.65 11.78
CA ILE A 77 8.43 5.28 10.45
C ILE A 77 8.01 4.26 9.39
N GLY A 78 8.50 3.02 9.46
CA GLY A 78 8.09 1.95 8.55
C GLY A 78 6.59 1.64 8.64
N CYS A 79 6.03 1.62 9.86
CA CYS A 79 4.59 1.44 10.05
C CYS A 79 3.77 2.60 9.48
N VAL A 80 4.21 3.84 9.73
CA VAL A 80 3.55 5.03 9.19
C VAL A 80 3.63 5.07 7.66
N ALA A 81 4.79 4.74 7.09
CA ALA A 81 4.99 4.70 5.65
C ALA A 81 4.11 3.63 4.97
N GLY A 82 4.08 2.41 5.53
CA GLY A 82 3.23 1.35 5.01
C GLY A 82 1.74 1.69 5.07
N LEU A 83 1.28 2.27 6.18
CA LEU A 83 -0.11 2.74 6.28
C LEU A 83 -0.40 3.88 5.28
N ALA A 84 0.53 4.81 5.11
CA ALA A 84 0.39 5.91 4.15
C ALA A 84 0.29 5.41 2.70
N ILE A 85 1.03 4.37 2.33
CA ILE A 85 0.94 3.71 1.01
C ILE A 85 -0.43 3.07 0.81
N VAL A 86 -0.91 2.27 1.77
CA VAL A 86 -2.23 1.63 1.63
C VAL A 86 -3.35 2.67 1.52
N ILE A 87 -3.25 3.77 2.28
CA ILE A 87 -4.20 4.90 2.16
C ILE A 87 -4.06 5.60 0.80
N SER A 88 -2.85 5.78 0.28
CA SER A 88 -2.64 6.45 -1.01
C SER A 88 -3.21 5.63 -2.17
N ILE A 89 -3.15 4.29 -2.10
CA ILE A 89 -3.80 3.41 -3.09
C ILE A 89 -5.31 3.67 -3.16
N VAL A 90 -6.01 3.82 -2.03
CA VAL A 90 -7.45 4.15 -2.04
C VAL A 90 -7.74 5.50 -2.68
N ARG A 91 -6.84 6.47 -2.55
CA ARG A 91 -7.04 7.84 -3.02
C ARG A 91 -6.62 8.05 -4.48
N LEU A 92 -5.62 7.32 -4.95
CA LEU A 92 -4.92 7.56 -6.21
C LEU A 92 -4.94 6.36 -7.17
N GLY A 93 -5.36 5.19 -6.69
CA GLY A 93 -5.18 3.91 -7.37
C GLY A 93 -3.77 3.34 -7.21
N ALA A 94 -3.61 2.05 -7.51
CA ALA A 94 -2.33 1.33 -7.37
C ALA A 94 -1.21 1.95 -8.21
N SER A 95 -1.53 2.27 -9.47
CA SER A 95 -0.55 2.74 -10.45
C SER A 95 0.09 4.05 -10.00
N LEU A 96 -0.73 5.07 -9.74
CA LEU A 96 -0.22 6.41 -9.38
C LEU A 96 0.44 6.40 -7.99
N ALA A 97 -0.09 5.62 -7.04
CA ALA A 97 0.55 5.42 -5.73
C ALA A 97 1.95 4.78 -5.86
N ALA A 98 2.13 3.76 -6.69
CA ALA A 98 3.43 3.11 -6.92
C ALA A 98 4.43 4.04 -7.62
N ILE A 99 3.99 4.80 -8.63
CA ILE A 99 4.84 5.77 -9.34
C ILE A 99 5.38 6.85 -8.40
N LEU A 100 4.50 7.38 -7.53
CA LEU A 100 4.89 8.33 -6.49
C LEU A 100 5.85 7.70 -5.49
N GLU A 101 5.61 6.45 -5.07
CA GLU A 101 6.49 5.76 -4.13
C GLU A 101 7.91 5.61 -4.68
N ILE A 102 8.06 5.19 -5.94
CA ILE A 102 9.38 4.97 -6.59
C ILE A 102 10.26 6.23 -6.63
N SER A 103 9.74 7.41 -6.30
CA SER A 103 10.54 8.63 -6.06
C SER A 103 11.42 8.56 -4.79
N TYR A 104 11.18 7.61 -3.87
CA TYR A 104 11.90 7.47 -2.60
C TYR A 104 13.43 7.43 -2.65
N PRO A 105 14.10 6.91 -3.71
CA PRO A 105 15.55 6.90 -3.77
C PRO A 105 16.18 8.28 -3.59
N ILE A 106 15.53 9.36 -4.05
CA ILE A 106 16.04 10.73 -3.81
C ILE A 106 15.99 11.09 -2.33
N PHE A 107 14.91 10.73 -1.63
CA PHE A 107 14.77 10.95 -0.20
C PHE A 107 15.76 10.09 0.60
N VAL A 108 16.05 8.86 0.16
CA VAL A 108 17.10 8.02 0.74
C VAL A 108 18.46 8.70 0.66
N LEU A 109 18.79 9.37 -0.47
CA LEU A 109 20.04 10.12 -0.58
C LEU A 109 20.09 11.30 0.38
N VAL A 110 19.02 12.07 0.46
CA VAL A 110 18.91 13.24 1.35
C VAL A 110 19.05 12.80 2.82
N PHE A 111 18.31 11.79 3.26
CA PHE A 111 18.37 11.32 4.64
C PHE A 111 19.67 10.59 4.97
N SER A 112 20.25 9.85 4.01
CA SER A 112 21.56 9.20 4.21
C SER A 112 22.68 10.24 4.44
N TRP A 113 22.64 11.33 3.68
CA TRP A 113 23.56 12.45 3.87
C TRP A 113 23.29 13.19 5.18
N LEU A 114 22.03 13.53 5.47
CA LEU A 114 21.64 14.32 6.64
C LEU A 114 21.84 13.59 7.98
N LEU A 115 21.49 12.30 8.05
CA LEU A 115 21.50 11.52 9.30
C LEU A 115 22.83 10.82 9.55
N PHE A 116 23.55 10.42 8.49
CA PHE A 116 24.75 9.59 8.61
C PHE A 116 26.01 10.22 8.00
N GLY A 117 25.91 11.42 7.41
CA GLY A 117 27.04 12.13 6.81
C GLY A 117 27.69 11.41 5.62
N LYS A 118 26.99 10.43 5.02
CA LYS A 118 27.55 9.61 3.94
C LYS A 118 27.60 10.44 2.65
N THR A 119 28.76 10.43 1.99
CA THR A 119 28.93 11.08 0.69
C THR A 119 28.34 10.20 -0.41
N THR A 120 27.44 10.78 -1.20
CA THR A 120 26.76 10.07 -2.28
C THR A 120 27.57 10.16 -3.57
N ASN A 121 27.69 9.03 -4.28
CA ASN A 121 28.32 8.99 -5.60
C ASN A 121 27.51 9.83 -6.61
N ARG A 122 28.19 10.64 -7.43
CA ARG A 122 27.58 11.47 -8.48
C ARG A 122 26.69 10.66 -9.42
N SER A 123 27.04 9.42 -9.74
CA SER A 123 26.21 8.55 -10.59
C SER A 123 24.87 8.22 -9.96
N VAL A 124 24.82 8.07 -8.63
CA VAL A 124 23.58 7.77 -7.90
C VAL A 124 22.68 9.01 -7.83
N LEU A 125 23.27 10.21 -7.72
CA LEU A 125 22.51 11.46 -7.82
C LEU A 125 21.86 11.62 -9.20
N VAL A 126 22.60 11.34 -10.28
CA VAL A 126 22.06 11.40 -11.65
C VAL A 126 20.95 10.37 -11.83
N GLY A 127 21.19 9.11 -11.45
CA GLY A 127 20.18 8.06 -11.55
C GLY A 127 18.92 8.35 -10.72
N GLY A 128 19.08 8.78 -9.47
CA GLY A 128 17.96 9.17 -8.61
C GLY A 128 17.16 10.36 -9.16
N SER A 129 17.84 11.34 -9.77
CA SER A 129 17.19 12.47 -10.43
C SER A 129 16.38 12.04 -11.65
N LEU A 130 16.89 11.09 -12.44
CA LEU A 130 16.18 10.53 -13.58
C LEU A 130 14.95 9.73 -13.16
N ILE A 131 15.05 8.94 -12.08
CA ILE A 131 13.89 8.24 -11.50
C ILE A 131 12.82 9.24 -11.06
N PHE A 132 13.22 10.27 -10.30
CA PHE A 132 12.31 11.30 -9.82
C PHE A 132 11.63 12.05 -10.98
N LEU A 133 12.41 12.43 -12.00
CA LEU A 133 11.90 13.11 -13.19
C LEU A 133 10.97 12.20 -13.99
N GLY A 134 11.30 10.91 -14.14
CA GLY A 134 10.44 9.92 -14.77
C GLY A 134 9.09 9.79 -14.06
N SER A 135 9.10 9.64 -12.73
CA SER A 135 7.88 9.64 -11.93
C SER A 135 7.07 10.93 -12.11
N ALA A 136 7.72 12.10 -12.08
CA ALA A 136 7.06 13.39 -12.27
C ALA A 136 6.40 13.52 -13.66
N ILE A 137 7.06 13.05 -14.72
CA ILE A 137 6.51 13.04 -16.08
C ILE A 137 5.25 12.18 -16.12
N ILE A 138 5.28 10.97 -15.56
CA ILE A 138 4.11 10.09 -15.59
C ILE A 138 2.95 10.70 -14.79
N ILE A 139 3.22 11.35 -13.66
CA ILE A 139 2.17 12.00 -12.86
C ILE A 139 1.55 13.19 -13.60
N LEU A 140 2.37 14.01 -14.27
CA LEU A 140 1.90 15.23 -14.93
C LEU A 140 1.21 14.96 -16.28
N PHE A 141 1.65 13.92 -17.00
CA PHE A 141 1.21 13.65 -18.37
C PHE A 141 0.54 12.29 -18.57
N GLY A 142 0.69 11.35 -17.63
CA GLY A 142 0.14 10.00 -17.71
C GLY A 142 -1.29 9.87 -17.17
N HIS A 143 -2.12 10.91 -17.33
CA HIS A 143 -3.52 10.84 -16.94
C HIS A 143 -4.29 9.94 -17.91
N ASP A 144 -4.43 8.65 -17.57
CA ASP A 144 -5.43 7.80 -18.19
C ASP A 144 -6.82 8.31 -17.73
N GLY A 145 -7.69 8.64 -18.69
CA GLY A 145 -9.00 9.26 -18.45
C GLY A 145 -9.90 8.47 -17.48
N PRO A 146 -11.00 9.09 -17.00
CA PRO A 146 -11.82 8.53 -15.93
C PRO A 146 -12.30 7.11 -16.28
N LYS A 147 -12.03 6.15 -15.39
CA LYS A 147 -12.70 4.83 -15.41
C LYS A 147 -14.19 5.05 -15.09
N SER A 148 -14.98 5.42 -16.10
CA SER A 148 -16.44 5.41 -16.01
C SER A 148 -16.94 3.96 -16.06
N SER A 149 -16.95 3.27 -14.93
CA SER A 149 -17.79 2.06 -14.80
C SER A 149 -18.02 1.72 -13.34
N HIS A 150 -19.08 2.29 -12.76
CA HIS A 150 -20.06 1.60 -11.89
C HIS A 150 -21.07 2.62 -11.33
N ALA A 151 -21.88 3.21 -12.22
CA ALA A 151 -23.08 3.96 -11.85
C ALA A 151 -24.20 3.87 -12.91
N ALA A 152 -24.21 2.82 -13.73
CA ALA A 152 -25.10 2.71 -14.89
C ALA A 152 -25.84 1.35 -14.99
N SER A 153 -26.18 0.71 -13.87
CA SER A 153 -27.00 -0.52 -13.89
C SER A 153 -28.01 -0.66 -12.73
N THR A 154 -28.33 0.42 -11.99
CA THR A 154 -29.28 0.31 -10.85
C THR A 154 -30.35 1.41 -10.85
N ARG A 155 -30.60 2.07 -11.98
CA ARG A 155 -31.70 3.03 -12.14
C ARG A 155 -32.37 2.89 -13.50
N LEU A 156 -32.86 1.69 -13.80
CA LEU A 156 -33.90 1.46 -14.79
C LEU A 156 -34.78 0.30 -14.27
N ASP A 157 -35.43 0.51 -13.13
CA ASP A 157 -36.64 -0.22 -12.74
C ASP A 157 -37.59 0.80 -12.08
N ASP A 158 -38.21 1.57 -12.99
CA ASP A 158 -39.59 2.07 -13.00
C ASP A 158 -40.23 2.73 -11.77
N PRO A 159 -40.67 4.01 -11.88
CA PRO A 159 -41.75 4.57 -11.11
C PRO A 159 -43.03 4.72 -11.97
N SER A 160 -44.09 3.94 -11.69
CA SER A 160 -45.45 4.51 -11.59
C SER A 160 -46.48 3.54 -10.97
N PRO A 161 -47.50 4.06 -10.26
CA PRO A 161 -48.56 3.27 -9.66
C PRO A 161 -49.75 3.13 -10.64
N THR A 162 -50.09 1.91 -11.05
CA THR A 162 -51.33 1.64 -11.78
C THR A 162 -52.33 0.94 -10.88
N VAL A 163 -53.26 1.75 -10.38
CA VAL A 163 -54.70 1.49 -10.19
C VAL A 163 -55.15 0.08 -10.59
N ASP A 164 -55.14 -0.87 -9.65
CA ASP A 164 -55.83 -2.17 -9.81
C ASP A 164 -56.14 -2.83 -8.44
N SER A 165 -56.63 -2.03 -7.49
CA SER A 165 -57.18 -2.55 -6.21
C SER A 165 -58.55 -1.97 -5.87
N ALA A 166 -59.21 -1.35 -6.85
CA ALA A 166 -60.65 -1.09 -6.78
C ALA A 166 -61.31 -2.03 -7.78
N LEU A 167 -62.25 -2.85 -7.30
CA LEU A 167 -63.24 -3.66 -8.05
C LEU A 167 -63.06 -5.19 -8.13
N GLU A 168 -62.56 -5.88 -7.10
CA GLU A 168 -62.90 -7.30 -6.93
C GLU A 168 -62.85 -7.75 -5.47
N SER A 169 -63.96 -7.54 -4.75
CA SER A 169 -64.46 -8.41 -3.65
C SER A 169 -65.76 -7.83 -3.07
N VAL A 170 -66.77 -7.70 -3.93
CA VAL A 170 -68.14 -7.98 -3.51
C VAL A 170 -68.36 -9.43 -3.87
N ASP A 171 -68.30 -10.34 -2.90
CA ASP A 171 -69.21 -11.50 -2.75
C ASP A 171 -68.68 -12.45 -1.66
N SER A 172 -69.23 -12.35 -0.44
CA SER A 172 -69.40 -13.49 0.48
C SER A 172 -70.28 -13.06 1.66
N SER A 173 -71.54 -13.50 1.57
CA SER A 173 -72.49 -13.89 2.61
C SER A 173 -72.01 -13.88 4.07
N ASP A 174 -72.62 -13.04 4.90
CA ASP A 174 -73.53 -13.38 6.02
C ASP A 174 -73.72 -12.19 6.98
#